data_AF-A0A8W8LW60-F1
#
_entry.id   AF-A0A8W8LW60-F1
#
_cell.length_a   1.000
_cell.length_b   1.000
_cell.length_c   1.000
_cell.angle_alpha   90.00
_cell.angle_beta   90.00
_cell.angle_gamma   90.00
#
_symmetry.space_group_name_H-M   'P 1'
#
loop_
_entity.id
_entity.type
_entity.pdbx_description
1 polymer ?
#
loop_
_entity_poly.entity_id
_entity_poly.type
_entity_poly.pdbx_seq_one_letter_code
_entity_poly.pdbx_strand_id
1 'polypeptide(L)'
;VFACPVPEGKSGQQVVDGLQKQVEMMGATKSGNFLVDCETYQSNPQNVTQTPQQCVVNILHNSEHPASCFSVTESGQILVSDLLFEDLMSKLTMAKAGRESFYSQRKGFKIESRGQRYEVGDFIIKIGSVSLASNFRGILIEVEYCPCVILNECWNMMKELLQSMVGNSAETPPPVLKHKPDTVYTPSDTILQYLDHFNNFRKAVSAPPPSR
;
A
#
# COMPACT_ATOMS: atom_id res chain seq x y z
N VAL A 1 3.94 -3.26 -7.05
CA VAL A 1 3.27 -3.98 -5.94
C VAL A 1 2.14 -4.85 -6.47
N PHE A 2 2.12 -6.14 -6.16
CA PHE A 2 1.15 -7.12 -6.65
C PHE A 2 0.53 -7.90 -5.50
N ALA A 3 -0.76 -8.23 -5.61
CA ALA A 3 -1.42 -9.14 -4.69
C ALA A 3 -1.06 -10.59 -5.04
N CYS A 4 -0.68 -11.37 -4.04
CA CYS A 4 -0.45 -12.80 -4.19
C CYS A 4 -1.72 -13.56 -3.74
N PRO A 5 -2.28 -14.45 -4.60
CA PRO A 5 -3.44 -15.23 -4.22
C PRO A 5 -3.08 -16.24 -3.12
N VAL A 6 -4.01 -16.45 -2.18
CA VAL A 6 -3.90 -17.51 -1.18
C VAL A 6 -4.70 -18.71 -1.69
N PRO A 7 -4.05 -19.84 -2.08
CA PRO A 7 -4.76 -21.00 -2.57
C PRO A 7 -5.71 -21.59 -1.52
N GLU A 8 -6.80 -22.19 -1.97
CA GLU A 8 -7.73 -22.90 -1.08
C GLU A 8 -6.98 -23.95 -0.24
N GLY A 9 -7.31 -24.03 1.04
CA GLY A 9 -6.69 -24.97 1.98
C GLY A 9 -5.29 -24.57 2.49
N LYS A 10 -4.72 -23.44 2.04
CA LYS A 10 -3.48 -22.88 2.62
C LYS A 10 -3.77 -21.67 3.49
N SER A 11 -3.01 -21.53 4.58
CA SER A 11 -3.00 -20.30 5.36
C SER A 11 -2.12 -19.23 4.69
N GLY A 12 -2.41 -17.95 4.96
CA GLY A 12 -1.57 -16.86 4.49
C GLY A 12 -0.11 -17.01 4.91
N GLN A 13 0.14 -17.46 6.14
CA GLN A 13 1.49 -17.71 6.65
C GLN A 13 2.21 -18.79 5.83
N GLN A 14 1.54 -19.90 5.50
CA GLN A 14 2.15 -20.96 4.69
C GLN A 14 2.54 -20.46 3.29
N VAL A 15 1.75 -19.57 2.70
CA VAL A 15 2.07 -18.95 1.40
C VAL A 15 3.26 -18.00 1.53
N VAL A 16 3.28 -17.14 2.57
CA VAL A 16 4.41 -16.24 2.84
C VAL A 16 5.71 -17.03 3.04
N ASP A 17 5.71 -18.08 3.86
CA ASP A 17 6.88 -18.91 4.10
C ASP A 17 7.37 -19.60 2.81
N GLY A 18 6.44 -20.02 1.95
CA GLY A 18 6.76 -20.60 0.64
C GLY A 18 7.44 -19.59 -0.29
N LEU A 19 6.92 -18.36 -0.37
CA LEU A 19 7.50 -17.29 -1.16
C LEU A 19 8.88 -16.89 -0.65
N GLN A 20 9.07 -16.81 0.68
CA GLN A 20 10.36 -16.51 1.30
C GLN A 20 11.41 -17.57 0.92
N LYS A 21 11.07 -18.85 1.03
CA LYS A 21 11.96 -19.94 0.59
C LYS A 21 12.26 -19.87 -0.91
N GLN A 22 11.26 -19.54 -1.73
CA GLN A 22 11.44 -19.40 -3.17
C GLN A 22 12.45 -18.31 -3.51
N VAL A 23 12.35 -17.12 -2.90
CA VAL A 23 13.31 -16.02 -3.18
C VAL A 23 14.71 -16.34 -2.67
N GLU A 24 14.83 -17.01 -1.52
CA GLU A 24 16.11 -17.49 -1.00
C GLU A 24 16.76 -18.52 -1.94
N MET A 25 15.97 -19.43 -2.52
CA MET A 25 16.45 -20.38 -3.53
C MET A 25 16.88 -19.71 -4.84
N MET A 26 16.34 -18.54 -5.17
CA MET A 26 16.80 -17.71 -6.29
C MET A 26 18.10 -16.94 -5.97
N GLY A 27 18.66 -17.12 -4.78
CA GLY A 27 19.89 -16.44 -4.34
C GLY A 27 19.64 -15.10 -3.65
N ALA A 28 18.39 -14.76 -3.32
CA ALA A 28 18.09 -13.56 -2.56
C ALA A 28 18.55 -13.70 -1.11
N THR A 29 19.09 -12.62 -0.56
CA THR A 29 19.52 -12.55 0.83
C THR A 29 18.59 -11.66 1.62
N LYS A 30 18.25 -12.06 2.85
CA LYS A 30 17.42 -11.25 3.73
C LYS A 30 18.19 -10.00 4.14
N SER A 31 17.62 -8.84 3.84
CA SER A 31 18.24 -7.53 4.04
C SER A 31 17.49 -6.65 5.05
N GLY A 32 16.30 -7.08 5.51
CA GLY A 32 15.59 -6.39 6.58
C GLY A 32 14.12 -6.76 6.70
N ASN A 33 13.35 -5.86 7.31
CA ASN A 33 11.89 -5.90 7.34
C ASN A 33 11.36 -4.55 6.83
N PHE A 34 10.10 -4.53 6.40
CA PHE A 34 9.43 -3.31 5.97
C PHE A 34 8.01 -3.21 6.56
N LEU A 35 7.49 -2.00 6.60
CA LEU A 35 6.12 -1.67 6.98
C LEU A 35 5.61 -0.55 6.07
N VAL A 36 4.43 -0.77 5.49
CA VAL A 36 3.61 0.29 4.88
C VAL A 36 2.26 0.28 5.57
N ASP A 37 1.90 1.36 6.25
CA ASP A 37 0.60 1.49 6.92
C ASP A 37 -0.20 2.66 6.38
N CYS A 38 -1.51 2.59 6.58
CA CYS A 38 -2.46 3.59 6.12
C CYS A 38 -3.56 3.82 7.16
N GLU A 39 -3.71 5.09 7.54
CA GLU A 39 -4.82 5.59 8.34
C GLU A 39 -5.73 6.47 7.49
N THR A 40 -7.03 6.40 7.72
CA THR A 40 -8.03 7.12 6.93
C THR A 40 -8.78 8.11 7.81
N TYR A 41 -8.80 9.36 7.37
CA TYR A 41 -9.52 10.47 7.99
C TYR A 41 -10.65 10.93 7.06
N GLN A 42 -11.77 11.29 7.65
CA GLN A 42 -12.94 11.80 6.93
C GLN A 42 -13.36 13.14 7.53
N SER A 43 -13.70 14.10 6.68
CA SER A 43 -14.19 15.40 7.13
C SER A 43 -15.50 15.24 7.90
N ASN A 44 -15.74 16.13 8.85
CA ASN A 44 -16.99 16.17 9.59
C ASN A 44 -18.06 16.87 8.72
N PRO A 45 -19.19 16.20 8.39
CA PRO A 45 -20.20 16.73 7.48
C PRO A 45 -20.80 18.08 7.93
N GLN A 46 -20.85 18.37 9.23
CA GLN A 46 -21.36 19.65 9.71
C GLN A 46 -20.49 20.86 9.31
N ASN A 47 -19.21 20.64 8.99
CA ASN A 47 -18.27 21.68 8.61
C ASN A 47 -18.19 21.92 7.09
N VAL A 48 -18.91 21.13 6.28
CA VAL A 48 -18.88 21.22 4.81
C VAL A 48 -20.13 21.92 4.31
N THR A 49 -20.03 23.22 4.01
CA THR A 49 -21.19 24.05 3.60
C THR A 49 -21.47 24.04 2.10
N GLN A 50 -20.55 23.53 1.27
CA GLN A 50 -20.62 23.69 -0.21
C GLN A 50 -20.44 22.40 -1.03
N THR A 51 -20.06 21.28 -0.40
CA THR A 51 -19.86 20.00 -1.10
C THR A 51 -20.67 18.90 -0.42
N PRO A 52 -21.59 18.21 -1.12
CA PRO A 52 -22.40 17.14 -0.53
C PRO A 52 -21.60 15.87 -0.17
N GLN A 53 -20.29 15.84 -0.43
CA GLN A 53 -19.46 14.65 -0.34
C GLN A 53 -18.40 14.81 0.76
N GLN A 54 -18.33 13.80 1.63
CA GLN A 54 -17.40 13.73 2.74
C GLN A 54 -15.97 13.55 2.21
N CYS A 55 -15.09 14.52 2.48
CA CYS A 55 -13.72 14.49 2.01
C CYS A 55 -12.91 13.43 2.77
N VAL A 56 -12.26 12.53 2.04
CA VAL A 56 -11.40 11.49 2.62
C VAL A 56 -9.93 11.82 2.36
N VAL A 57 -9.11 11.70 3.41
CA VAL A 57 -7.65 11.79 3.37
C VAL A 57 -7.08 10.51 3.94
N ASN A 58 -6.24 9.83 3.17
CA ASN A 58 -5.45 8.70 3.61
C ASN A 58 -4.05 9.18 3.93
N ILE A 59 -3.59 8.95 5.15
CA ILE A 59 -2.20 9.19 5.54
C ILE A 59 -1.49 7.84 5.49
N LEU A 60 -0.39 7.76 4.76
CA LEU A 60 0.44 6.57 4.62
C LEU A 60 1.86 6.84 5.08
N HIS A 61 2.46 5.83 5.69
CA HIS A 61 3.88 5.78 6.03
C HIS A 61 4.52 4.57 5.39
N ASN A 62 5.77 4.73 4.98
CA ASN A 62 6.61 3.65 4.50
C ASN A 62 7.91 3.68 5.30
N SER A 63 8.25 2.56 5.95
CA SER A 63 9.47 2.44 6.76
C SER A 63 10.76 2.73 6.00
N GLU A 64 10.75 2.65 4.67
CA GLU A 64 11.90 3.01 3.82
C GLU A 64 12.00 4.51 3.51
N HIS A 65 10.96 5.28 3.83
CA HIS A 65 10.95 6.74 3.78
C HIS A 65 10.53 7.31 5.15
N PRO A 66 11.31 7.06 6.21
CA PRO A 66 10.90 7.34 7.59
C PRO A 66 10.72 8.84 7.89
N ALA A 67 11.26 9.73 7.07
CA ALA A 67 11.09 11.18 7.19
C ALA A 67 9.90 11.74 6.40
N SER A 68 9.15 10.89 5.70
CA SER A 68 8.07 11.29 4.80
C SER A 68 6.71 10.83 5.31
N CYS A 69 5.74 11.73 5.23
CA CYS A 69 4.32 11.47 5.40
C CYS A 69 3.64 11.63 4.03
N PHE A 70 2.90 10.62 3.60
CA PHE A 70 2.22 10.63 2.31
C PHE A 70 0.71 10.80 2.51
N SER A 71 0.18 11.96 2.17
CA SER A 71 -1.24 12.27 2.31
C SER A 71 -1.94 12.19 0.95
N VAL A 72 -2.88 11.27 0.80
CA VAL A 72 -3.60 11.01 -0.45
C VAL A 72 -5.08 11.31 -0.28
N THR A 73 -5.59 12.21 -1.11
CA THR A 73 -7.01 12.56 -1.15
C THR A 73 -7.84 11.51 -1.89
N GLU A 74 -9.17 11.58 -1.79
CA GLU A 74 -10.08 10.69 -2.53
C GLU A 74 -9.93 10.75 -4.05
N SER A 75 -9.45 11.88 -4.60
CA SER A 75 -9.19 12.06 -6.04
C SER A 75 -7.87 11.43 -6.50
N GLY A 76 -7.09 10.86 -5.57
CA GLY A 76 -5.77 10.29 -5.85
C GLY A 76 -4.65 11.32 -5.88
N GLN A 77 -4.92 12.60 -5.60
CA GLN A 77 -3.86 13.60 -5.42
C GLN A 77 -3.06 13.28 -4.16
N ILE A 78 -1.74 13.28 -4.30
CA ILE A 78 -0.79 12.96 -3.24
C ILE A 78 0.03 14.19 -2.85
N LEU A 79 0.14 14.44 -1.56
CA LEU A 79 1.04 15.41 -0.95
C LEU A 79 2.10 14.64 -0.15
N VAL A 80 3.37 14.92 -0.43
CA VAL A 80 4.49 14.44 0.39
C VAL A 80 4.90 15.56 1.33
N SER A 81 4.85 15.29 2.63
CA SER A 81 5.24 16.23 3.68
C SER A 81 6.18 15.55 4.68
N ASP A 82 6.66 16.31 5.65
CA ASP A 82 7.33 15.75 6.83
C ASP A 82 6.31 15.19 7.84
N LEU A 83 6.82 14.67 8.96
CA LEU A 83 6.03 14.10 10.04
C LEU A 83 5.22 15.14 10.84
N LEU A 84 5.50 16.45 10.71
CA LEU A 84 4.70 17.49 11.38
C LEU A 84 3.27 17.57 10.82
N PHE A 85 3.03 16.98 9.65
CA PHE A 85 1.68 16.84 9.12
C PHE A 85 0.81 15.93 9.98
N GLU A 86 1.37 14.92 10.65
CA GLU A 86 0.62 14.11 11.61
C GLU A 86 0.18 14.93 12.83
N ASP A 87 1.06 15.79 13.34
CA ASP A 87 0.73 16.71 14.43
C ASP A 87 -0.38 17.68 14.04
N LEU A 88 -0.34 18.16 12.79
CA LEU A 88 -1.42 18.96 12.22
C LEU A 88 -2.72 18.16 12.18
N MET A 89 -2.70 16.94 11.64
CA MET A 89 -3.90 16.10 11.54
C MET A 89 -4.46 15.77 12.93
N SER A 90 -3.61 15.46 13.90
CA SER A 90 -3.99 15.27 15.30
C SER A 90 -4.75 16.49 15.83
N LYS A 91 -4.24 17.71 15.62
CA LYS A 91 -4.95 18.94 16.01
C LYS A 91 -6.28 19.14 15.28
N LEU A 92 -6.38 18.74 14.01
CA LEU A 92 -7.61 18.83 13.22
C LEU A 92 -8.69 17.81 13.65
N THR A 93 -8.28 16.72 14.31
CA THR A 93 -9.20 15.72 14.88
C THR A 93 -9.63 16.02 16.31
N MET A 94 -8.95 16.93 17.02
CA MET A 94 -9.36 17.36 18.35
C MET A 94 -10.56 18.31 18.28
N ALA A 95 -11.63 17.98 19.00
CA ALA A 95 -12.67 18.94 19.33
C ALA A 95 -12.12 19.90 20.42
N LYS A 96 -12.27 21.21 20.21
CA LYS A 96 -11.99 22.23 21.24
C LYS A 96 -13.30 22.77 21.78
N ALA A 97 -13.33 23.18 23.05
CA ALA A 97 -14.55 23.63 23.74
C ALA A 97 -15.42 24.54 22.85
N GLY A 98 -16.60 24.04 22.46
CA GLY A 98 -17.57 24.74 21.60
C GLY A 98 -17.40 24.56 20.09
N ARG A 99 -16.49 23.71 19.60
CA ARG A 99 -16.32 23.38 18.17
C ARG A 99 -16.12 21.88 17.95
N GLU A 100 -16.84 21.33 16.99
CA GLU A 100 -16.61 19.97 16.51
C GLU A 100 -15.26 19.87 15.78
N SER A 101 -14.70 18.66 15.70
CA SER A 101 -13.47 18.43 14.96
C SER A 101 -13.69 18.60 13.45
N PHE A 102 -12.67 19.03 12.72
CA PHE A 102 -12.73 19.15 11.26
C PHE A 102 -12.68 17.79 10.58
N TYR A 103 -11.90 16.87 11.16
CA TYR A 103 -11.75 15.50 10.70
C TYR A 103 -12.07 14.51 11.81
N SER A 104 -12.40 13.29 11.42
CA SER A 104 -12.49 12.13 12.29
C SER A 104 -11.70 10.98 11.67
N GLN A 105 -10.90 10.28 12.46
CA GLN A 105 -10.26 9.05 12.02
C GLN A 105 -11.32 7.94 11.92
N ARG A 106 -11.37 7.22 10.80
CA ARG A 106 -12.23 6.05 10.69
C ARG A 106 -11.70 4.93 11.59
N LYS A 107 -12.43 4.63 12.65
CA LYS A 107 -12.12 3.50 13.54
C LYS A 107 -12.17 2.18 12.78
N GLY A 108 -11.21 1.29 13.04
CA GLY A 108 -11.11 -0.02 12.39
C GLY A 108 -10.67 -0.01 10.92
N PHE A 109 -10.32 1.17 10.36
CA PHE A 109 -9.87 1.30 8.96
C PHE A 109 -8.35 1.28 8.78
N LYS A 110 -7.59 1.25 9.88
CA LYS A 110 -6.12 1.12 9.83
C LYS A 110 -5.76 -0.20 9.17
N ILE A 111 -4.97 -0.11 8.11
CA ILE A 111 -4.50 -1.25 7.33
C ILE A 111 -3.00 -1.14 7.17
N GLU A 112 -2.30 -2.25 7.25
CA GLU A 112 -0.86 -2.30 7.08
C GLU A 112 -0.44 -3.51 6.24
N SER A 113 0.66 -3.36 5.50
CA SER A 113 1.44 -4.43 4.90
C SER A 113 2.79 -4.49 5.61
N ARG A 114 3.11 -5.64 6.20
CA ARG A 114 4.34 -5.84 6.96
C ARG A 114 4.99 -7.14 6.55
N GLY A 115 6.32 -7.15 6.41
CA GLY A 115 7.03 -8.39 6.19
C GLY A 115 8.52 -8.24 5.96
N GLN A 116 9.09 -9.21 5.26
CA GLN A 116 10.54 -9.35 5.06
C GLN A 116 10.98 -8.67 3.76
N ARG A 117 12.18 -8.09 3.80
CA ARG A 117 12.87 -7.46 2.68
C ARG A 117 14.08 -8.30 2.29
N TYR A 118 14.26 -8.49 1.00
CA TYR A 118 15.32 -9.29 0.39
C TYR A 118 16.03 -8.50 -0.71
N GLU A 119 17.29 -8.82 -0.95
CA GLU A 119 18.09 -8.30 -2.06
C GLU A 119 18.64 -9.44 -2.91
N VAL A 120 18.54 -9.32 -4.24
CA VAL A 120 19.11 -10.26 -5.21
C VAL A 120 19.64 -9.49 -6.42
N GLY A 121 20.96 -9.41 -6.55
CA GLY A 121 21.60 -8.56 -7.56
C GLY A 121 21.12 -7.11 -7.45
N ASP A 122 20.52 -6.61 -8.53
CA ASP A 122 19.99 -5.26 -8.67
C ASP A 122 18.54 -5.09 -8.19
N PHE A 123 17.95 -6.13 -7.60
CA PHE A 123 16.55 -6.14 -7.19
C PHE A 123 16.37 -6.12 -5.67
N ILE A 124 15.32 -5.42 -5.25
CA ILE A 124 14.74 -5.55 -3.91
C ILE A 124 13.41 -6.28 -4.05
N ILE A 125 13.19 -7.28 -3.19
CA ILE A 125 11.94 -8.03 -3.10
C ILE A 125 11.39 -7.92 -1.68
N LYS A 126 10.13 -7.54 -1.54
CA LYS A 126 9.42 -7.43 -0.27
C LYS A 126 8.20 -8.31 -0.28
N ILE A 127 8.07 -9.16 0.72
CA ILE A 127 6.93 -10.09 0.88
C ILE A 127 6.21 -9.71 2.17
N GLY A 128 5.00 -9.17 2.05
CA GLY A 128 4.25 -8.60 3.18
C GLY A 128 2.88 -9.24 3.37
N SER A 129 2.54 -9.53 4.63
CA SER A 129 1.18 -9.84 5.05
C SER A 129 0.39 -8.55 5.23
N VAL A 130 -0.81 -8.50 4.68
CA VAL A 130 -1.73 -7.37 4.85
C VAL A 130 -2.70 -7.66 5.99
N SER A 131 -2.86 -6.70 6.90
CA SER A 131 -3.85 -6.78 7.98
C SER A 131 -4.68 -5.50 8.09
N LEU A 132 -6.00 -5.66 8.29
CA LEU A 132 -6.95 -4.58 8.57
C LEU A 132 -7.42 -4.70 10.01
N ALA A 133 -7.10 -3.71 10.85
CA ALA A 133 -7.34 -3.77 12.30
C ALA A 133 -6.87 -5.10 12.91
N SER A 134 -5.63 -5.50 12.58
CA SER A 134 -4.97 -6.74 13.01
C SER A 134 -5.55 -8.05 12.45
N ASN A 135 -6.56 -7.99 11.58
CA ASN A 135 -7.09 -9.16 10.91
C ASN A 135 -6.42 -9.35 9.55
N PHE A 136 -5.88 -10.54 9.29
CA PHE A 136 -5.28 -10.87 7.99
C PHE A 136 -6.27 -10.64 6.82
N ARG A 137 -5.77 -10.09 5.72
CA ARG A 137 -6.54 -9.77 4.51
C ARG A 137 -5.92 -10.29 3.22
N GLY A 138 -4.62 -10.52 3.19
CA GLY A 138 -3.94 -10.99 1.99
C GLY A 138 -2.45 -10.82 2.06
N ILE A 139 -1.79 -11.00 0.92
CA ILE A 139 -0.33 -10.93 0.78
C ILE A 139 -0.04 -9.95 -0.37
N LEU A 140 0.93 -9.07 -0.16
CA LEU A 140 1.48 -8.20 -1.19
C LEU A 140 2.95 -8.54 -1.43
N ILE A 141 3.34 -8.50 -2.69
CA ILE A 141 4.73 -8.60 -3.15
C ILE A 141 5.10 -7.30 -3.84
N GLU A 142 6.17 -6.67 -3.39
CA GLU A 142 6.79 -5.53 -4.06
C GLU A 142 8.14 -5.95 -4.62
N VAL A 143 8.40 -5.57 -5.86
CA VAL A 143 9.68 -5.75 -6.54
C VAL A 143 10.10 -4.38 -7.05
N GLU A 144 11.34 -4.03 -6.77
CA GLU A 144 12.00 -2.81 -7.24
C GLU A 144 13.28 -3.20 -7.97
N TYR A 145 13.51 -2.57 -9.13
CA TYR A 145 14.78 -2.64 -9.85
C TYR A 145 15.55 -1.33 -9.63
N CYS A 146 16.63 -1.40 -8.85
CA CYS A 146 17.35 -0.22 -8.36
C CYS A 146 18.04 0.62 -9.46
N PRO A 147 18.61 0.04 -10.54
CA PRO A 147 19.36 0.81 -11.53
C PRO A 147 18.54 1.70 -12.47
N CYS A 148 17.22 1.52 -12.57
CA CYS A 148 16.39 2.31 -13.49
C CYS A 148 15.06 2.74 -12.87
N VAL A 149 14.80 4.04 -12.92
CA VAL A 149 13.59 4.69 -12.42
C VAL A 149 12.59 5.04 -13.53
N ILE A 150 12.80 4.55 -14.75
CA ILE A 150 11.88 4.74 -15.87
C ILE A 150 11.22 3.39 -16.19
N LEU A 151 9.90 3.31 -15.98
CA LEU A 151 9.17 2.05 -16.02
C LEU A 151 9.35 1.29 -17.34
N ASN A 152 9.21 1.97 -18.48
CA ASN A 152 9.31 1.32 -19.79
C ASN A 152 10.67 0.66 -20.04
N GLU A 153 11.74 1.23 -19.51
CA GLU A 153 13.11 0.76 -19.72
C GLU A 153 13.41 -0.51 -18.91
N CYS A 154 12.72 -0.75 -17.80
CA CYS A 154 13.00 -1.87 -16.90
C CYS A 154 11.83 -2.85 -16.69
N TRP A 155 10.63 -2.57 -17.21
CA TRP A 155 9.43 -3.36 -16.94
C TRP A 155 9.57 -4.83 -17.35
N ASN A 156 10.07 -5.13 -18.55
CA ASN A 156 10.14 -6.51 -19.05
C ASN A 156 10.98 -7.42 -18.14
N MET A 157 12.08 -6.88 -17.63
CA MET A 157 12.95 -7.61 -16.73
C MET A 157 12.34 -7.75 -15.31
N MET A 158 11.68 -6.71 -14.78
CA MET A 158 10.90 -6.85 -13.55
C MET A 158 9.78 -7.88 -13.69
N LYS A 159 9.13 -7.93 -14.86
CA LYS A 159 8.05 -8.86 -15.19
C LYS A 159 8.54 -10.31 -15.15
N GLU A 160 9.70 -10.64 -15.72
CA GLU A 160 10.26 -11.99 -15.68
C GLU A 160 10.44 -12.49 -14.22
N LEU A 161 11.00 -11.65 -13.36
CA LEU A 161 11.16 -11.96 -11.93
C LEU A 161 9.79 -12.12 -11.24
N LEU A 162 8.87 -11.18 -11.47
CA LEU A 162 7.54 -11.17 -10.87
C LEU A 162 6.68 -12.36 -11.28
N GLN A 163 6.73 -12.77 -12.56
CA GLN A 163 5.94 -13.90 -13.07
C GLN A 163 6.27 -15.21 -12.33
N SER A 164 7.51 -15.39 -11.87
CA SER A 164 7.87 -16.54 -11.04
C SER A 164 7.13 -16.60 -9.70
N MET A 165 6.67 -15.45 -9.17
CA MET A 165 6.05 -15.32 -7.85
C MET A 165 4.52 -15.12 -7.89
N VAL A 166 4.02 -14.32 -8.84
CA VAL A 166 2.58 -13.97 -8.94
C VAL A 166 1.92 -14.42 -10.24
N GLY A 167 2.65 -15.17 -11.07
CA GLY A 167 2.17 -15.70 -12.35
C GLY A 167 1.71 -14.60 -13.29
N ASN A 168 0.60 -14.87 -14.00
CA ASN A 168 0.04 -13.96 -15.01
C ASN A 168 -0.44 -12.62 -14.46
N SER A 169 -0.53 -12.45 -13.14
CA SER A 169 -0.87 -11.15 -12.53
C SER A 169 0.18 -10.07 -12.85
N ALA A 170 1.41 -10.47 -13.14
CA ALA A 170 2.49 -9.58 -13.56
C ALA A 170 2.59 -9.36 -15.07
N GLU A 171 1.59 -9.79 -15.86
CA GLU A 171 1.64 -9.66 -17.32
C GLU A 171 1.73 -8.19 -17.78
N THR A 172 1.05 -7.30 -17.03
CA THR A 172 0.99 -5.86 -17.29
C THR A 172 1.40 -5.05 -16.06
N PRO A 173 1.93 -3.82 -16.24
CA PRO A 173 2.23 -2.94 -15.12
C PRO A 173 1.00 -2.65 -14.25
N PRO A 174 1.19 -2.32 -12.96
CA PRO A 174 0.11 -1.88 -12.07
C PRO A 174 -0.70 -0.74 -12.68
N PRO A 175 -2.05 -0.70 -12.50
CA PRO A 175 -2.91 0.31 -13.12
C PRO A 175 -2.48 1.76 -12.86
N VAL A 176 -1.99 2.04 -11.65
CA VAL A 176 -1.48 3.35 -11.22
C VAL A 176 -0.37 3.88 -12.13
N LEU A 177 0.40 2.99 -12.77
CA LEU A 177 1.54 3.37 -13.60
C LEU A 177 1.21 3.48 -15.09
N LYS A 178 0.00 3.10 -15.53
CA LYS A 178 -0.36 3.05 -16.97
C LYS A 178 -0.20 4.37 -17.71
N HIS A 179 -0.37 5.50 -17.02
CA HIS A 179 -0.27 6.85 -17.60
C HIS A 179 1.10 7.50 -17.38
N LYS A 180 2.06 6.76 -16.84
CA LYS A 180 3.40 7.24 -16.46
C LYS A 180 4.56 6.36 -16.98
N PRO A 181 4.50 5.83 -18.22
CA PRO A 181 5.47 4.83 -18.65
C PRO A 181 6.89 5.38 -18.86
N ASP A 182 7.03 6.65 -19.25
CA ASP A 182 8.31 7.31 -19.56
C ASP A 182 8.67 8.42 -18.55
N THR A 183 7.97 8.49 -17.42
CA THR A 183 8.25 9.48 -16.37
C THR A 183 9.10 8.88 -15.27
N VAL A 184 9.84 9.74 -14.56
CA VAL A 184 10.60 9.35 -13.37
C VAL A 184 9.66 8.77 -12.32
N TYR A 185 9.91 7.53 -11.95
CA TYR A 185 9.25 6.84 -10.85
C TYR A 185 9.69 7.44 -9.52
N THR A 186 8.74 7.60 -8.61
CA THR A 186 8.96 8.19 -7.29
C THR A 186 8.36 7.31 -6.19
N PRO A 187 8.76 7.48 -4.92
CA PRO A 187 8.12 6.82 -3.79
C PRO A 187 6.59 7.00 -3.74
N SER A 188 6.09 8.13 -4.24
CA SER A 188 4.65 8.40 -4.35
C SER A 188 3.92 7.37 -5.21
N ASP A 189 4.57 6.88 -6.28
CA ASP A 189 3.99 5.87 -7.17
C ASP A 189 3.90 4.50 -6.47
N THR A 190 4.86 4.16 -5.58
CA THR A 190 4.77 2.98 -4.71
C THR A 190 3.60 3.12 -3.72
N ILE A 191 3.48 4.29 -3.08
CA ILE A 191 2.42 4.57 -2.10
C ILE A 191 1.03 4.48 -2.72
N LEU A 192 0.84 5.03 -3.93
CA LEU A 192 -0.43 4.95 -4.64
C LEU A 192 -0.79 3.50 -5.02
N GLN A 193 0.18 2.66 -5.38
CA GLN A 193 -0.06 1.23 -5.59
C GLN A 193 -0.49 0.51 -4.30
N TYR A 194 0.15 0.80 -3.16
CA TYR A 194 -0.27 0.24 -1.87
C TYR A 194 -1.69 0.67 -1.50
N LEU A 195 -2.01 1.96 -1.68
CA LEU A 195 -3.34 2.49 -1.40
C LEU A 195 -4.42 1.82 -2.25
N ASP A 196 -4.15 1.57 -3.54
CA ASP A 196 -5.08 0.86 -4.43
C ASP A 196 -5.38 -0.56 -3.89
N HIS A 197 -4.34 -1.32 -3.54
CA HIS A 197 -4.49 -2.65 -2.93
C HIS A 197 -5.23 -2.58 -1.59
N PHE A 198 -4.89 -1.63 -0.71
CA PHE A 198 -5.57 -1.44 0.56
C PHE A 198 -7.05 -1.13 0.40
N ASN A 199 -7.42 -0.32 -0.59
CA ASN A 199 -8.81 -0.04 -0.91
C ASN A 199 -9.54 -1.31 -1.39
N ASN A 200 -8.89 -2.14 -2.20
CA ASN A 200 -9.44 -3.42 -2.63
C ASN A 200 -9.68 -4.38 -1.45
N PHE A 201 -8.71 -4.49 -0.52
CA PHE A 201 -8.88 -5.30 0.70
C PHE A 201 -9.98 -4.78 1.63
N ARG A 202 -10.15 -3.46 1.75
CA ARG A 202 -11.25 -2.85 2.53
C ARG A 202 -12.62 -3.17 1.90
N LYS A 203 -12.73 -3.06 0.57
CA LYS A 203 -13.98 -3.36 -0.16
C LYS A 203 -14.38 -4.83 -0.07
N ALA A 204 -13.42 -5.74 -0.10
CA ALA A 204 -13.68 -7.17 0.04
C ALA A 204 -14.36 -7.54 1.38
N VAL A 205 -14.14 -6.77 2.45
CA VAL A 205 -14.82 -6.95 3.74
C VAL A 205 -16.29 -6.52 3.68
N SER A 206 -16.61 -5.50 2.88
CA SER A 206 -17.97 -4.96 2.75
C SER A 206 -18.86 -5.69 1.74
N ALA A 207 -18.33 -6.67 1.00
CA ALA A 207 -19.13 -7.46 0.07
C ALA A 207 -20.03 -8.44 0.85
N PRO A 208 -21.35 -8.47 0.62
CA PRO A 208 -22.21 -9.49 1.21
C PRO A 208 -21.76 -10.88 0.74
N PRO A 209 -21.86 -11.93 1.58
CA PRO A 209 -21.53 -13.28 1.15
C PRO A 209 -22.39 -13.66 -0.06
N PRO A 210 -21.82 -14.40 -1.04
CA PRO A 210 -22.59 -14.84 -2.20
C PRO A 210 -23.80 -15.65 -1.73
N SER A 211 -24.98 -15.28 -2.21
CA SER A 211 -26.21 -16.04 -2.00
C SER A 211 -26.02 -17.45 -2.56
N ARG A 212 -26.08 -18.46 -1.69
CA ARG A 212 -26.13 -19.88 -2.08
C ARG A 212 -27.43 -20.21 -2.79
#